data_AF-A0A925BIQ1-F1
#
_entry.id   AF-A0A925BIQ1-F1
#
_cell.length_a   1.000
_cell.length_b   1.000
_cell.length_c   1.000
_cell.angle_alpha   90.00
_cell.angle_beta   90.00
_cell.angle_gamma   90.00
#
_symmetry.space_group_name_H-M   'P 1'
#
loop_
_entity.id
_entity.type
_entity.pdbx_description
1 polymer ?
#
loop_
_entity_poly.entity_id
_entity_poly.type
_entity_poly.pdbx_seq_one_letter_code
_entity_poly.pdbx_strand_id
1 'polypeptide(L)'
;MSRRSTRPRNQNVPHVSRKQAQEAAAAEDLAVAASRVPRFIREFGYGVLRLPRAVRMLIVGIFALLFTEMVRPTIDGLYLRFMFTHETRMLPALVLAAVGLGFYVLGWYLVVGLSGETPAPRRALSVYMGAGVLSLIAIAVQIVIGISIGLAPTT
;
A
#
# COMPACT_ATOMS: atom_id res chain seq x y z
N MET A 1 -53.11 -47.63 -32.11
CA MET A 1 -51.72 -47.52 -32.62
C MET A 1 -51.14 -46.16 -32.24
N SER A 2 -50.14 -46.15 -31.38
CA SER A 2 -49.62 -44.97 -30.66
C SER A 2 -48.51 -44.28 -31.46
N ARG A 3 -48.68 -42.99 -31.78
CA ARG A 3 -47.65 -42.16 -32.43
C ARG A 3 -46.72 -41.58 -31.36
N ARG A 4 -45.53 -42.20 -31.18
CA ARG A 4 -44.43 -41.63 -30.39
C ARG A 4 -43.79 -40.48 -31.17
N SER A 5 -43.98 -39.26 -30.67
CA SER A 5 -43.27 -38.06 -31.10
C SER A 5 -41.87 -38.05 -30.50
N THR A 6 -40.86 -38.36 -31.31
CA THR A 6 -39.44 -38.18 -31.00
C THR A 6 -39.06 -36.72 -31.24
N ARG A 7 -38.97 -35.92 -30.16
CA ARG A 7 -38.34 -34.60 -30.22
C ARG A 7 -36.82 -34.76 -30.33
N PRO A 8 -36.14 -34.17 -31.33
CA PRO A 8 -34.69 -34.13 -31.36
C PRO A 8 -34.17 -33.15 -30.31
N ARG A 9 -33.31 -33.66 -29.43
CA ARG A 9 -32.62 -32.91 -28.38
C ARG A 9 -31.41 -32.22 -29.00
N ASN A 10 -31.56 -30.97 -29.42
CA ASN A 10 -30.45 -30.15 -29.89
C ASN A 10 -29.62 -29.66 -28.68
N GLN A 11 -28.54 -30.39 -28.36
CA GLN A 11 -27.57 -30.08 -27.30
C GLN A 11 -26.31 -29.43 -27.91
N ASN A 12 -26.47 -28.32 -28.63
CA ASN A 12 -25.35 -27.40 -28.89
C ASN A 12 -25.44 -26.24 -27.90
N VAL A 13 -25.00 -26.50 -26.66
CA VAL A 13 -24.72 -25.42 -25.71
C VAL A 13 -23.35 -24.84 -26.10
N PRO A 14 -23.26 -23.59 -26.59
CA PRO A 14 -22.01 -23.05 -27.08
C PRO A 14 -21.01 -22.91 -25.93
N HIS A 15 -19.89 -23.64 -26.03
CA HIS A 15 -18.77 -23.57 -25.09
C HIS A 15 -18.17 -22.15 -24.94
N VAL A 16 -18.46 -21.24 -25.88
CA VAL A 16 -18.08 -19.82 -25.84
C VAL A 16 -18.74 -19.07 -24.67
N SER A 17 -19.93 -19.50 -24.24
CA SER A 17 -20.71 -18.81 -23.21
C SER A 17 -20.07 -18.86 -21.82
N ARG A 18 -19.34 -19.93 -21.49
CA ARG A 18 -18.67 -20.04 -20.18
C ARG A 18 -17.49 -19.10 -20.04
N LYS A 19 -16.68 -18.95 -21.09
CA LYS A 19 -15.50 -18.08 -21.05
C LYS A 19 -15.92 -16.60 -21.00
N GLN A 20 -16.91 -16.21 -21.80
CA GLN A 20 -17.47 -14.85 -21.75
C GLN A 20 -18.18 -14.56 -20.43
N ALA A 21 -18.90 -15.52 -19.85
CA ALA A 21 -19.51 -15.35 -18.53
C ALA A 21 -18.45 -15.23 -17.42
N GLN A 22 -17.33 -15.97 -17.52
CA GLN A 22 -16.21 -15.84 -16.58
C GLN A 22 -15.48 -14.49 -16.73
N GLU A 23 -15.27 -14.01 -17.96
CA GLU A 23 -14.67 -12.70 -18.22
C GLU A 23 -15.59 -11.57 -17.73
N ALA A 24 -16.90 -11.70 -17.90
CA ALA A 24 -17.89 -10.75 -17.39
C ALA A 24 -17.95 -10.75 -15.85
N ALA A 25 -17.97 -11.92 -15.22
CA ALA A 25 -17.96 -12.03 -13.75
C ALA A 25 -16.66 -11.48 -13.14
N ALA A 26 -15.50 -11.76 -13.76
CA ALA A 26 -14.22 -11.20 -13.32
C ALA A 26 -14.17 -9.67 -13.49
N ALA A 27 -14.75 -9.12 -14.56
CA ALA A 27 -14.85 -7.68 -14.76
C ALA A 27 -15.77 -7.02 -13.72
N GLU A 28 -16.87 -7.67 -13.37
CA GLU A 28 -17.80 -7.21 -12.33
C GLU A 28 -17.15 -7.21 -10.94
N ASP A 29 -16.43 -8.27 -10.58
CA ASP A 29 -15.67 -8.36 -9.32
C ASP A 29 -14.58 -7.28 -9.22
N LEU A 30 -13.89 -6.97 -10.32
CA LEU A 30 -12.92 -5.88 -10.38
C LEU A 30 -13.59 -4.51 -10.24
N ALA A 31 -14.77 -4.31 -10.84
CA ALA A 31 -15.55 -3.09 -10.71
C ALA A 31 -16.07 -2.89 -9.27
N VAL A 32 -16.53 -3.96 -8.62
CA VAL A 32 -16.94 -3.96 -7.20
C VAL A 32 -15.73 -3.72 -6.29
N ALA A 33 -14.58 -4.31 -6.57
CA ALA A 33 -13.35 -4.04 -5.81
C ALA A 33 -12.89 -2.57 -5.97
N ALA A 34 -13.07 -1.99 -7.17
CA ALA A 34 -12.77 -0.59 -7.45
C ALA A 34 -13.77 0.39 -6.79
N SER A 35 -15.02 -0.01 -6.59
CA SER A 35 -16.02 0.79 -5.89
C SER A 35 -15.77 0.84 -4.38
N ARG A 36 -15.12 -0.18 -3.80
CA ARG A 36 -14.73 -0.22 -2.38
C ARG A 36 -13.62 0.76 -1.97
N VAL A 37 -12.91 1.36 -2.93
CA VAL A 37 -11.89 2.38 -2.59
C VAL A 37 -12.61 3.68 -2.19
N PRO A 38 -12.42 4.18 -0.95
CA PRO A 38 -13.04 5.42 -0.49
C PRO A 38 -12.76 6.57 -1.47
N ARG A 39 -13.79 7.36 -1.81
CA ARG A 39 -13.63 8.51 -2.74
C ARG A 39 -12.52 9.46 -2.29
N PHE A 40 -12.42 9.70 -0.99
CA PHE A 40 -11.40 10.56 -0.38
C PHE A 40 -9.97 10.18 -0.78
N ILE A 41 -9.65 8.89 -0.85
CA ILE A 41 -8.29 8.42 -1.19
C ILE A 41 -7.98 8.69 -2.67
N ARG A 42 -8.98 8.57 -3.55
CA ARG A 42 -8.82 8.90 -4.97
C ARG A 42 -8.60 10.40 -5.16
N GLU A 43 -9.45 11.22 -4.56
CA GLU A 43 -9.36 12.68 -4.63
C GLU A 43 -8.02 13.20 -4.09
N PHE A 44 -7.57 12.65 -2.96
CA PHE A 44 -6.28 12.99 -2.37
C PHE A 44 -5.10 12.59 -3.29
N GLY A 45 -5.14 11.39 -3.85
CA GLY A 45 -4.10 10.92 -4.78
C GLY A 45 -3.98 11.80 -6.03
N TYR A 46 -5.11 12.18 -6.64
CA TYR A 46 -5.12 13.12 -7.76
C TYR A 46 -4.63 14.51 -7.35
N GLY A 47 -4.98 14.98 -6.15
CA GLY A 47 -4.48 16.24 -5.61
C GLY A 47 -2.96 16.29 -5.55
N VAL A 48 -2.33 15.23 -5.03
CA VAL A 48 -0.87 15.15 -4.91
C VAL A 48 -0.18 15.08 -6.27
N LEU A 49 -0.74 14.37 -7.25
CA LEU A 49 -0.16 14.27 -8.59
C LEU A 49 -0.13 15.62 -9.35
N ARG A 50 -0.99 16.57 -8.98
CA ARG A 50 -1.03 17.91 -9.57
C ARG A 50 0.01 18.87 -8.98
N LEU A 51 0.68 18.47 -7.89
CA LEU A 51 1.67 19.31 -7.23
C LEU A 51 2.97 19.42 -8.04
N PRO A 52 3.71 20.53 -7.90
CA PRO A 52 5.05 20.67 -8.48
C PRO A 52 5.96 19.50 -8.09
N ARG A 53 6.84 19.10 -9.01
CA ARG A 53 7.72 17.93 -8.82
C ARG A 53 8.53 18.01 -7.51
N ALA A 54 9.05 19.19 -7.17
CA ALA A 54 9.79 19.42 -5.93
C ALA A 54 8.94 19.13 -4.66
N VAL A 55 7.67 19.54 -4.65
CA VAL A 55 6.76 19.28 -3.54
C VAL A 55 6.47 17.78 -3.42
N ARG A 56 6.28 17.09 -4.55
CA ARG A 56 6.10 15.63 -4.57
C ARG A 56 7.33 14.89 -4.01
N MET A 57 8.54 15.32 -4.37
CA MET A 57 9.78 14.77 -3.81
C MET A 57 9.87 14.97 -2.30
N LEU A 58 9.50 16.16 -1.81
CA LEU A 58 9.50 16.48 -0.39
C LEU A 58 8.50 15.62 0.39
N ILE A 59 7.28 15.44 -0.13
CA ILE A 59 6.27 14.55 0.46
C ILE A 59 6.80 13.12 0.55
N VAL A 60 7.39 12.59 -0.52
CA VAL A 60 7.98 11.25 -0.54
C VAL A 60 9.11 11.12 0.48
N GLY A 61 9.99 12.12 0.57
CA GLY A 61 11.07 12.16 1.56
C GLY A 61 10.54 12.14 3.00
N ILE A 62 9.56 12.99 3.31
CA ILE A 62 8.92 13.02 4.63
C ILE A 62 8.28 11.67 4.95
N PHE A 63 7.52 11.09 4.01
CA PHE A 63 6.86 9.80 4.24
C PHE A 63 7.86 8.67 4.45
N ALA A 64 8.99 8.66 3.74
CA ALA A 64 10.05 7.69 3.96
C ALA A 64 10.68 7.82 5.34
N LEU A 65 10.94 9.05 5.81
CA LEU A 65 11.45 9.28 7.16
C LEU A 65 10.45 8.85 8.23
N LEU A 66 9.18 9.26 8.09
CA LEU A 66 8.11 8.88 9.02
C LEU A 66 7.94 7.35 9.07
N PHE A 67 7.96 6.68 7.93
CA PHE A 67 7.86 5.22 7.88
C PHE A 67 9.07 4.56 8.54
N THR A 68 10.28 5.07 8.31
CA THR A 68 11.51 4.55 8.91
C THR A 68 11.46 4.64 10.45
N GLU A 69 11.09 5.80 10.99
CA GLU A 69 10.94 5.98 12.44
C GLU A 69 9.80 5.14 13.02
N MET A 70 8.72 4.92 12.26
CA MET A 70 7.64 4.02 12.69
C MET A 70 8.12 2.57 12.86
N VAL A 71 8.97 2.08 11.95
CA VAL A 71 9.45 0.68 11.95
C VAL A 71 10.63 0.47 12.92
N ARG A 72 11.36 1.53 13.25
CA ARG A 72 12.50 1.53 14.20
C ARG A 72 12.27 0.73 15.49
N PRO A 73 11.26 0.99 16.33
CA PRO A 73 11.08 0.25 17.58
C PRO A 73 10.88 -1.26 17.36
N THR A 74 10.28 -1.65 16.23
CA THR A 74 10.11 -3.06 15.87
C THR A 74 11.45 -3.70 15.49
N ILE A 75 12.26 -3.03 14.66
CA ILE A 75 13.59 -3.53 14.26
C ILE A 75 14.51 -3.61 15.48
N ASP A 76 14.55 -2.55 16.29
CA ASP A 76 15.39 -2.49 17.49
C ASP A 76 14.97 -3.57 18.49
N GLY A 77 13.66 -3.73 18.73
CA GLY A 77 13.13 -4.76 19.63
C GLY A 77 13.44 -6.19 19.15
N LEU A 78 13.35 -6.45 17.85
CA LEU A 78 13.69 -7.75 17.27
C LEU A 78 15.20 -8.02 17.37
N TYR A 79 16.02 -7.02 17.03
CA TYR A 79 17.46 -7.13 17.08
C TYR A 79 17.97 -7.41 18.49
N LEU A 80 17.49 -6.65 19.49
CA LEU A 80 17.89 -6.82 20.88
C LEU A 80 17.52 -8.20 21.43
N ARG A 81 16.40 -8.78 20.98
CA ARG A 81 15.93 -10.09 21.45
C ARG A 81 16.67 -11.27 20.81
N PHE A 82 17.07 -11.16 19.55
CA PHE A 82 17.52 -12.33 18.78
C PHE A 82 18.95 -12.26 18.25
N MET A 83 19.52 -11.07 18.05
CA MET A 83 20.73 -10.88 17.24
C MET A 83 21.79 -9.99 17.93
N PHE A 84 21.56 -9.59 19.17
CA PHE A 84 22.47 -8.66 19.86
C PHE A 84 23.81 -9.30 20.20
N THR A 85 24.86 -8.79 19.57
CA THR A 85 26.26 -8.99 19.98
C THR A 85 26.98 -7.64 19.90
N HIS A 86 28.15 -7.52 20.54
CA HIS A 86 28.92 -6.28 20.45
C HIS A 86 29.39 -5.97 19.02
N GLU A 87 29.63 -7.00 18.21
CA GLU A 87 30.09 -6.87 16.83
C GLU A 87 28.97 -6.44 15.87
N THR A 88 27.71 -6.79 16.16
CA THR A 88 26.57 -6.53 15.27
C THR A 88 25.85 -5.20 15.51
N ARG A 89 26.35 -4.32 16.38
CA ARG A 89 25.69 -3.08 16.82
C ARG A 89 25.23 -2.15 15.69
N MET A 90 25.89 -2.18 14.54
CA MET A 90 25.53 -1.34 13.38
C MET A 90 24.41 -1.93 12.52
N LEU A 91 24.09 -3.21 12.67
CA LEU A 91 23.17 -3.94 11.80
C LEU A 91 21.74 -3.35 11.81
N PRO A 92 21.15 -2.93 12.95
CA PRO A 92 19.82 -2.30 12.97
C PRO A 92 19.75 -1.02 12.14
N ALA A 93 20.79 -0.17 12.25
CA ALA A 93 20.86 1.09 11.52
C ALA A 93 20.95 0.85 10.01
N LEU A 94 21.71 -0.16 9.57
CA LEU A 94 21.79 -0.54 8.15
C LEU A 94 20.46 -1.08 7.62
N VAL A 95 19.77 -1.92 8.40
CA VAL A 95 18.44 -2.43 8.03
C VAL A 95 17.43 -1.29 7.94
N LEU A 96 17.43 -0.37 8.92
CA LEU A 96 16.56 0.80 8.89
C LEU A 96 16.84 1.71 7.70
N ALA A 97 18.11 1.97 7.40
CA ALA A 97 18.50 2.76 6.23
C ALA A 97 18.03 2.09 4.92
N ALA A 98 18.17 0.77 4.80
CA ALA A 98 17.69 0.02 3.64
C ALA A 98 16.16 0.06 3.50
N VAL A 99 15.43 -0.09 4.61
CA VAL A 99 13.96 0.02 4.63
C VAL A 99 13.51 1.43 4.23
N GLY A 100 14.10 2.47 4.80
CA GLY A 100 13.79 3.86 4.48
C GLY A 100 14.09 4.20 3.03
N LEU A 101 15.26 3.79 2.54
CA LEU A 101 15.64 3.99 1.14
C LEU A 101 14.71 3.25 0.19
N GLY A 102 14.35 2.00 0.50
CA GLY A 102 13.39 1.22 -0.30
C GLY A 102 12.03 1.90 -0.37
N PHE A 103 11.55 2.44 0.76
CA PHE A 103 10.29 3.18 0.80
C PHE A 103 10.37 4.49 0.00
N TYR A 104 11.49 5.21 0.09
CA TYR A 104 11.73 6.42 -0.70
C TYR A 104 11.75 6.15 -2.21
N VAL A 105 12.48 5.13 -2.66
CA VAL A 105 12.54 4.74 -4.08
C VAL A 105 11.16 4.32 -4.59
N LEU A 106 10.40 3.57 -3.78
CA LEU A 106 9.04 3.19 -4.12
C LEU A 106 8.12 4.42 -4.26
N GLY A 107 8.20 5.36 -3.31
CA GLY A 107 7.45 6.61 -3.36
C GLY A 107 7.86 7.49 -4.54
N TRP A 108 9.14 7.53 -4.88
CA TRP A 108 9.64 8.26 -6.04
C TRP A 108 9.02 7.71 -7.33
N TYR A 109 9.04 6.39 -7.50
CA TYR A 109 8.45 5.74 -8.66
C TYR A 109 6.93 5.95 -8.76
N LEU A 110 6.22 5.87 -7.63
CA LEU A 110 4.75 5.97 -7.60
C LEU A 110 4.21 7.40 -7.67
N VAL A 111 4.88 8.36 -7.02
CA VAL A 111 4.38 9.73 -6.82
C VAL A 111 5.08 10.74 -7.73
N VAL A 112 6.40 10.66 -7.84
CA VAL A 112 7.21 11.63 -8.59
C VAL A 112 7.20 11.28 -10.08
N GLY A 113 7.42 10.01 -10.41
CA GLY A 113 7.54 9.52 -11.78
C GLY A 113 8.89 9.85 -12.43
N LEU A 114 9.05 9.36 -13.66
CA LEU A 114 10.20 9.67 -14.51
C LEU A 114 10.02 11.05 -15.17
N SER A 115 11.14 11.67 -15.58
CA SER A 115 11.09 12.99 -16.21
C SER A 115 10.34 12.93 -17.53
N GLY A 116 9.27 13.73 -17.67
CA GLY A 116 8.46 13.78 -18.89
C GLY A 116 7.25 12.83 -18.90
N GLU A 117 7.12 11.94 -17.92
CA GLU A 117 5.96 11.06 -17.79
C GLU A 117 5.02 11.53 -16.67
N THR A 118 3.71 11.53 -16.95
CA THR A 118 2.69 11.72 -15.91
C THR A 118 2.37 10.36 -15.28
N PRO A 119 2.59 10.17 -13.96
CA PRO A 119 2.31 8.89 -13.31
C PRO A 119 0.83 8.54 -13.43
N ALA A 120 0.53 7.36 -13.95
CA ALA A 120 -0.85 6.87 -13.98
C ALA A 120 -1.34 6.61 -12.54
N PRO A 121 -2.59 6.96 -12.20
CA PRO A 121 -3.17 6.67 -10.89
C PRO A 121 -3.31 5.15 -10.70
N ARG A 122 -2.41 4.56 -9.91
CA ARG A 122 -2.41 3.12 -9.58
C ARG A 122 -2.92 2.90 -8.16
N ARG A 123 -3.53 1.75 -7.88
CA ARG A 123 -3.92 1.34 -6.51
C ARG A 123 -2.72 1.33 -5.55
N ALA A 124 -1.51 1.06 -6.05
CA ALA A 124 -0.28 1.16 -5.27
C ALA A 124 -0.05 2.55 -4.67
N LEU A 125 -0.41 3.63 -5.38
CA LEU A 125 -0.33 5.00 -4.87
C LEU A 125 -1.21 5.17 -3.63
N SER A 126 -2.46 4.69 -3.67
CA SER A 126 -3.36 4.79 -2.51
C SER A 126 -2.82 4.06 -1.28
N VAL A 127 -2.22 2.89 -1.46
CA VAL A 127 -1.61 2.12 -0.36
C VAL A 127 -0.39 2.85 0.20
N TYR A 128 0.47 3.38 -0.67
CA TYR A 128 1.63 4.17 -0.26
C TYR A 128 1.22 5.41 0.56
N MET A 129 0.23 6.16 0.09
CA MET A 129 -0.27 7.33 0.80
C MET A 129 -0.92 6.96 2.13
N GLY A 130 -1.70 5.88 2.16
CA GLY A 130 -2.26 5.34 3.39
C GLY A 130 -1.18 4.95 4.40
N ALA A 131 -0.11 4.28 3.95
CA ALA A 131 1.02 3.93 4.80
C ALA A 131 1.69 5.17 5.38
N GLY A 132 1.96 6.21 4.57
CA GLY A 132 2.54 7.46 5.06
C GLY A 132 1.69 8.18 6.11
N VAL A 133 0.36 8.24 5.89
CA VAL A 133 -0.58 8.83 6.87
C VAL A 133 -0.63 8.00 8.15
N LEU A 134 -0.65 6.67 8.05
CA LEU A 134 -0.61 5.79 9.22
C LEU A 134 0.69 5.95 10.00
N SER A 135 1.83 6.08 9.32
CA SER A 135 3.12 6.35 9.98
C SER A 135 3.13 7.69 10.71
N LEU A 136 2.53 8.74 10.13
CA LEU A 136 2.39 10.03 10.81
C LEU A 136 1.58 9.90 12.10
N ILE A 137 0.44 9.20 12.05
CA ILE A 137 -0.41 8.96 13.24
C ILE A 137 0.35 8.15 14.28
N ALA A 138 1.05 7.09 13.86
CA ALA A 138 1.84 6.25 14.75
C ALA A 138 2.93 7.04 15.47
N ILE A 139 3.62 7.94 14.76
CA ILE A 139 4.64 8.83 15.36
C ILE A 139 3.99 9.80 16.34
N ALA A 140 2.85 10.40 16.00
CA ALA A 140 2.14 11.29 16.92
C ALA A 140 1.77 10.55 18.22
N VAL A 141 1.28 9.30 18.11
CA VAL A 141 1.00 8.45 19.27
C VAL A 141 2.27 8.15 20.07
N GLN A 142 3.39 7.81 19.41
CA GLN A 142 4.66 7.57 20.11
C GLN A 142 5.16 8.81 20.86
N ILE A 143 5.02 10.00 20.28
CA ILE A 143 5.39 11.26 20.94
C ILE A 143 4.54 11.46 22.21
N VAL A 144 3.22 11.26 22.12
CA VAL A 144 2.32 11.37 23.28
C VAL A 144 2.73 10.40 24.37
N ILE A 145 2.97 9.13 24.02
CA ILE A 145 3.42 8.10 24.98
C ILE A 145 4.74 8.50 25.63
N GLY A 146 5.71 8.96 24.83
CA GLY A 146 7.01 9.40 25.33
C GLY A 146 6.89 10.56 26.33
N ILE A 147 6.05 11.56 26.03
CA ILE A 147 5.77 12.67 26.94
C ILE A 147 5.09 12.19 28.22
N SER A 148 4.08 11.31 28.11
CA SER A 148 3.36 10.77 29.26
C SER A 148 4.27 10.00 30.21
N ILE A 149 5.21 9.20 29.68
CA ILE A 149 6.18 8.46 30.50
C ILE A 149 7.17 9.42 31.15
N GLY A 150 7.67 10.42 30.42
CA GLY A 150 8.66 11.37 30.94
C GLY A 150 8.14 12.30 32.04
N LEU A 151 6.84 12.54 32.11
CA LEU A 151 6.20 13.36 33.14
C LEU A 151 5.75 12.58 34.38
N ALA A 152 5.82 11.24 34.36
CA ALA A 152 5.45 10.44 35.51
C ALA A 152 6.46 10.67 36.66
N PRO A 153 6.02 11.02 37.88
CA PRO A 153 6.92 11.24 39.01
C PRO A 153 7.65 9.94 39.35
N THR A 154 8.99 9.98 39.34
CA THR A 154 9.84 8.88 39.78
C THR A 154 9.79 8.81 41.31
N THR A 155 8.85 8.03 41.85
CA THR A 155 8.77 7.69 43.27
C THR A 155 9.68 6.52 43.61
#